data_AF-A0A848TAK6-F1
#
_entry.id   AF-A0A848TAK6-F1
#
_cell.length_a   1.000
_cell.length_b   1.000
_cell.length_c   1.000
_cell.angle_alpha   90.00
_cell.angle_beta   90.00
_cell.angle_gamma   90.00
#
_symmetry.space_group_name_H-M   'P 1'
#
loop_
_entity.id
_entity.type
_entity.pdbx_description
1 polymer ?
#
loop_
_entity_poly.entity_id
_entity_poly.type
_entity_poly.pdbx_seq_one_letter_code
_entity_poly.pdbx_strand_id
1 'polypeptide(L)'
;MADIANKKSEPEAATRSSTRVDKAEIGRFLARNGILVAFILFMVGFTLANSRFLDPDNVMGVIRSSAILGVMALGVTFVVISGNLDLSVGSMMSFSTIVVLDLHDKIGPTLAIPAMFAMTLCLGAFIGFLVGYL
;
A
#
# COMPACT_ATOMS: atom_id res chain seq x y z
N MET A 1 14.84 -64.13 -42.49
CA MET A 1 15.12 -63.38 -43.73
C MET A 1 14.02 -62.33 -43.84
N ALA A 2 14.11 -61.29 -43.03
CA ALA A 2 14.85 -60.06 -43.31
C ALA A 2 14.02 -59.13 -44.21
N ASP A 3 13.81 -57.95 -43.64
CA ASP A 3 13.87 -56.66 -44.31
C ASP A 3 12.65 -56.02 -44.99
N ILE A 4 12.18 -54.99 -44.26
CA ILE A 4 12.30 -53.57 -44.61
C ILE A 4 11.23 -52.98 -45.55
N ALA A 5 10.65 -51.91 -45.00
CA ALA A 5 10.00 -50.77 -45.66
C ALA A 5 8.63 -51.06 -46.29
N ASN A 6 7.63 -50.19 -46.16
CA ASN A 6 7.73 -48.75 -46.01
C ASN A 6 6.48 -48.24 -45.29
N LYS A 7 6.73 -47.63 -44.14
CA LYS A 7 5.81 -46.90 -43.29
C LYS A 7 5.20 -45.76 -44.11
N LYS A 8 3.93 -45.92 -44.50
CA LYS A 8 3.15 -44.86 -45.13
C LYS A 8 3.12 -43.68 -44.15
N SER A 9 3.80 -42.62 -44.55
CA SER A 9 3.91 -41.33 -43.87
C SER A 9 2.56 -40.89 -43.31
N GLU A 10 2.41 -41.00 -41.99
CA GLU A 10 1.34 -40.36 -41.24
C GLU A 10 1.45 -38.85 -41.50
N PRO A 11 0.34 -38.15 -41.80
CA PRO A 11 0.40 -36.70 -41.89
C PRO A 11 0.65 -36.20 -40.47
N GLU A 12 1.79 -35.55 -40.32
CA GLU A 12 2.18 -34.69 -39.21
C GLU A 12 1.10 -33.59 -39.08
N ALA A 13 -0.01 -33.94 -38.44
CA ALA A 13 -1.07 -33.01 -38.09
C ALA A 13 -0.53 -32.17 -36.95
N ALA A 14 0.20 -31.12 -37.34
CA ALA A 14 0.63 -30.02 -36.52
C ALA A 14 -0.41 -29.77 -35.43
N THR A 15 -0.02 -30.03 -34.18
CA THR A 15 -0.75 -29.65 -32.99
C THR A 15 -0.92 -28.14 -33.05
N ARG A 16 -2.00 -27.68 -33.69
CA ARG A 16 -2.49 -26.32 -33.61
C ARG A 16 -2.95 -26.16 -32.17
N SER A 17 -2.02 -25.77 -31.31
CA SER A 17 -2.31 -25.13 -30.03
C SER A 17 -3.10 -23.87 -30.35
N SER A 18 -4.40 -24.03 -30.54
CA SER A 18 -5.30 -22.89 -30.62
C SER A 18 -5.32 -22.32 -29.21
N THR A 19 -4.75 -21.14 -29.05
CA THR A 19 -4.83 -20.31 -27.85
C THR A 19 -6.28 -19.86 -27.65
N ARG A 20 -7.18 -20.80 -27.40
CA ARG A 20 -8.54 -20.52 -26.95
C ARG A 20 -8.39 -20.20 -25.49
N VAL A 21 -8.36 -18.90 -25.18
CA VAL A 21 -8.44 -18.43 -23.81
C VAL A 21 -9.76 -18.95 -23.23
N ASP A 22 -9.66 -19.99 -22.42
CA ASP A 22 -10.82 -20.67 -21.86
C ASP A 22 -11.43 -19.76 -20.78
N LYS A 23 -12.76 -19.61 -20.77
CA LYS A 23 -13.45 -18.77 -19.77
C LYS A 23 -13.12 -19.25 -18.34
N ALA A 24 -12.85 -20.54 -18.19
CA ALA A 24 -12.38 -21.15 -16.95
C ALA A 24 -10.99 -20.68 -16.52
N GLU A 25 -10.07 -20.41 -17.45
CA GLU A 25 -8.75 -19.83 -17.14
C GLU A 25 -8.86 -18.36 -16.74
N ILE A 26 -9.69 -17.57 -17.44
CA ILE A 26 -9.91 -16.15 -17.11
C ILE A 26 -10.52 -16.04 -15.70
N GLY A 27 -11.54 -16.83 -15.38
CA GLY A 27 -12.15 -16.82 -14.06
C GLY A 27 -11.18 -17.21 -12.94
N ARG A 28 -10.31 -18.19 -13.18
CA ARG A 28 -9.29 -18.63 -12.23
C ARG A 28 -8.17 -17.59 -12.05
N PHE A 29 -7.81 -16.88 -13.12
CA PHE A 29 -6.86 -15.77 -13.08
C PHE A 29 -7.42 -14.57 -12.31
N LEU A 30 -8.69 -14.21 -12.54
CA LEU A 30 -9.38 -13.13 -11.82
C LEU A 30 -9.52 -13.44 -10.33
N ALA A 31 -9.85 -14.68 -9.97
CA ALA A 31 -9.94 -15.11 -8.58
C ALA A 31 -8.58 -15.06 -7.87
N ARG A 32 -7.49 -15.40 -8.57
CA ARG A 32 -6.14 -15.40 -8.01
C ARG A 32 -5.53 -14.00 -7.89
N ASN A 33 -5.87 -13.09 -8.80
CA ASN A 33 -5.31 -11.74 -8.88
C ASN A 33 -6.34 -10.63 -8.63
N GLY A 34 -7.45 -10.95 -7.95
CA GLY A 34 -8.60 -10.05 -7.84
C GLY A 34 -8.26 -8.65 -7.33
N ILE A 35 -7.33 -8.54 -6.37
CA ILE A 35 -6.83 -7.26 -5.86
C ILE A 35 -6.10 -6.46 -6.93
N LEU A 36 -5.21 -7.08 -7.70
CA LEU A 36 -4.47 -6.40 -8.77
C LEU A 36 -5.41 -5.96 -9.89
N VAL A 37 -6.37 -6.82 -10.25
CA VAL A 37 -7.41 -6.51 -11.25
C VAL A 37 -8.26 -5.34 -10.77
N ALA A 38 -8.72 -5.36 -9.52
CA ALA A 38 -9.49 -4.28 -8.93
C ALA A 38 -8.68 -2.98 -8.86
N PHE A 39 -7.40 -3.04 -8.49
CA PHE A 39 -6.51 -1.89 -8.46
C PHE A 39 -6.37 -1.23 -9.84
N ILE A 40 -6.12 -2.03 -10.90
CA ILE A 40 -6.02 -1.51 -12.27
C ILE A 40 -7.37 -0.91 -12.71
N LEU A 41 -8.47 -1.60 -12.42
CA LEU A 41 -9.80 -1.13 -12.79
C LEU A 41 -10.13 0.20 -12.12
N PHE A 42 -9.80 0.37 -10.84
CA PHE A 42 -9.93 1.64 -10.15
C PHE A 42 -8.99 2.72 -10.68
N MET A 43 -7.73 2.38 -10.97
CA MET A 43 -6.78 3.32 -11.61
C MET A 43 -7.35 3.90 -12.89
N VAL A 44 -7.85 3.03 -13.79
CA VAL A 44 -8.45 3.45 -15.06
C VAL A 44 -9.74 4.24 -14.79
N GLY A 45 -10.64 3.72 -13.95
CA GLY A 45 -11.91 4.37 -13.63
C GLY A 45 -11.74 5.79 -13.07
N PHE A 46 -10.84 5.98 -12.11
CA PHE A 46 -10.58 7.29 -11.51
C PHE A 46 -9.84 8.24 -12.44
N THR A 47 -8.94 7.74 -13.28
CA THR A 47 -8.27 8.56 -14.31
C THR A 47 -9.27 9.11 -15.31
N LEU A 48 -10.24 8.29 -15.74
CA LEU A 48 -11.31 8.72 -16.65
C LEU A 48 -12.31 9.67 -15.98
N ALA A 49 -12.61 9.45 -14.70
CA ALA A 49 -13.54 10.29 -13.95
C ALA A 49 -12.94 11.66 -13.58
N ASN A 50 -11.63 11.75 -13.35
CA ASN A 50 -10.96 12.98 -12.95
C ASN A 50 -9.55 13.07 -13.55
N SER A 51 -9.32 14.06 -14.42
CA SER A 51 -8.03 14.29 -15.05
C SER A 51 -6.91 14.65 -14.07
N ARG A 52 -7.24 15.14 -12.87
CA ARG A 52 -6.26 15.43 -11.81
C ARG A 52 -5.83 14.21 -11.01
N PHE A 53 -6.44 13.04 -11.22
CA PHE A 53 -6.14 11.85 -10.43
C PHE A 53 -4.70 11.37 -10.59
N LEU A 54 -4.17 11.33 -11.82
CA LEU A 54 -2.78 10.99 -12.11
C LEU A 54 -1.86 12.21 -12.24
N ASP A 55 -2.34 13.39 -11.85
CA ASP A 55 -1.50 14.58 -11.83
C ASP A 55 -0.30 14.35 -10.89
N PRO A 56 0.93 14.74 -11.28
CA PRO A 56 2.12 14.56 -10.45
C PRO A 56 1.96 15.11 -9.03
N ASP A 57 1.25 16.23 -8.84
CA ASP A 57 1.04 16.83 -7.53
C ASP A 57 0.11 15.96 -6.66
N ASN A 58 -0.94 15.40 -7.26
CA ASN A 58 -1.86 14.49 -6.56
C ASN A 58 -1.17 13.17 -6.21
N VAL A 59 -0.43 12.58 -7.15
CA VAL A 59 0.33 11.35 -6.92
C VAL A 59 1.38 11.56 -5.84
N MET A 60 2.12 12.69 -5.90
CA MET A 60 3.09 13.04 -4.87
C MET A 60 2.42 13.27 -3.51
N GLY A 61 1.22 13.86 -3.49
CA GLY A 61 0.40 14.01 -2.28
C GLY A 61 0.06 12.66 -1.65
N VAL A 62 -0.45 11.71 -2.45
CA VAL A 62 -0.77 10.35 -2.00
C VAL A 62 0.48 9.65 -1.46
N ILE A 63 1.59 9.69 -2.21
CA ILE A 63 2.86 9.07 -1.78
C ILE A 63 3.35 9.66 -0.46
N ARG A 64 3.30 11.00 -0.28
CA ARG A 64 3.69 11.64 0.99
C ARG A 64 2.81 11.20 2.15
N SER A 65 1.48 11.18 1.98
CA SER A 65 0.56 10.71 3.01
C SER A 65 0.78 9.23 3.36
N SER A 66 1.00 8.38 2.36
CA SER A 66 1.34 6.97 2.58
C SER A 66 2.70 6.79 3.25
N ALA A 67 3.70 7.62 2.92
CA ALA A 67 5.01 7.57 3.56
C ALA A 67 4.95 7.92 5.05
N ILE A 68 4.12 8.90 5.44
CA ILE A 68 3.89 9.24 6.86
C ILE A 68 3.31 8.03 7.61
N LEU A 69 2.28 7.38 7.06
CA LEU A 69 1.71 6.14 7.63
C LEU A 69 2.72 4.99 7.65
N GLY A 70 3.54 4.85 6.61
CA GLY A 70 4.56 3.81 6.50
C GLY A 70 5.65 3.95 7.57
N VAL A 71 6.17 5.16 7.78
CA VAL A 71 7.18 5.43 8.83
C VAL A 71 6.59 5.18 10.22
N MET A 72 5.33 5.57 10.46
CA MET A 72 4.66 5.25 11.73
C MET A 72 4.48 3.75 11.94
N ALA A 73 4.12 2.99 10.89
CA ALA A 73 3.96 1.55 10.98
C ALA A 73 5.26 0.83 11.40
N LEU A 74 6.42 1.34 11.00
CA LEU A 74 7.72 0.84 11.47
C LEU A 74 7.87 1.00 12.99
N GLY A 75 7.46 2.14 13.56
CA GLY A 75 7.46 2.37 15.00
C GLY A 75 6.46 1.46 15.75
N VAL A 76 5.23 1.36 15.24
CA VAL A 76 4.16 0.51 15.82
C VAL A 76 4.55 -0.97 15.81
N THR A 77 5.34 -1.42 14.83
CA THR A 77 5.81 -2.81 14.74
C THR A 77 6.53 -3.27 16.01
N PHE A 78 7.40 -2.43 16.59
CA PHE A 78 8.08 -2.74 17.85
C PHE A 78 7.10 -2.93 19.01
N VAL A 79 6.08 -2.06 19.07
CA VAL A 79 5.08 -2.09 20.15
C VAL A 79 4.20 -3.34 20.05
N VAL A 80 3.78 -3.70 18.84
CA VAL A 80 2.98 -4.91 18.58
C VAL A 80 3.77 -6.18 18.90
N ILE A 81 5.05 -6.24 18.55
CA ILE A 81 5.90 -7.41 18.86
C ILE A 81 6.05 -7.60 20.38
N SER A 82 6.06 -6.52 21.16
CA SER A 82 6.03 -6.58 22.63
C SER A 82 4.71 -7.11 23.22
N GLY A 83 3.73 -7.48 22.39
CA GLY A 83 2.44 -8.04 22.82
C GLY A 83 1.41 -6.99 23.25
N ASN A 84 1.72 -5.71 23.06
CA ASN A 84 0.85 -4.59 23.42
C ASN A 84 0.24 -3.99 22.15
N LEU A 85 -1.09 -4.01 22.03
CA LEU A 85 -1.81 -3.28 20.97
C LEU A 85 -1.99 -1.83 21.42
N ASP A 86 -0.92 -1.06 21.36
CA ASP A 86 -0.92 0.31 21.85
C ASP A 86 -1.66 1.26 20.89
N LEU A 87 -2.83 1.71 21.34
CA LEU A 87 -3.64 2.73 20.68
C LEU A 87 -3.07 4.15 20.85
N SER A 88 -2.10 4.35 21.75
CA SER A 88 -1.52 5.67 22.06
C SER A 88 -0.88 6.33 20.85
N VAL A 89 -0.31 5.56 19.91
CA VAL A 89 0.34 6.09 18.70
C VAL A 89 -0.64 6.85 17.81
N GLY A 90 -1.88 6.35 17.68
CA GLY A 90 -2.95 7.04 16.95
C GLY A 90 -3.41 8.33 17.64
N SER A 91 -3.52 8.30 18.97
CA SER A 91 -3.83 9.49 19.78
C SER A 91 -2.74 10.55 19.69
N MET A 92 -1.45 10.14 19.71
CA MET A 92 -0.30 11.03 19.55
C MET A 92 -0.26 11.69 18.18
N MET A 93 -0.58 10.95 17.11
CA MET A 93 -0.71 11.51 15.77
C MET A 93 -1.80 12.60 15.72
N SER A 94 -2.97 12.31 16.28
CA SER A 94 -4.08 13.27 16.33
C SER A 94 -3.72 14.49 17.17
N PHE A 95 -3.09 14.29 18.33
CA PHE A 95 -2.60 15.36 19.21
C PHE A 95 -1.62 16.27 18.49
N SER A 96 -0.63 15.73 17.78
CA SER A 96 0.34 16.52 17.00
C SER A 96 -0.35 17.42 15.97
N THR A 97 -1.38 16.90 15.31
CA THR A 97 -2.14 17.62 14.28
C THR A 97 -2.95 18.75 14.90
N ILE A 98 -3.67 18.48 16.00
CA ILE A 98 -4.48 19.50 16.70
C ILE A 98 -3.58 20.61 17.24
N VAL A 99 -2.44 20.24 17.85
CA VAL A 99 -1.49 21.21 18.39
C VAL A 99 -0.96 22.14 17.32
N VAL A 100 -0.48 21.61 16.18
CA VAL A 100 0.07 22.48 15.13
C VAL A 100 -1.01 23.37 14.53
N LEU A 101 -2.23 22.86 14.34
CA LEU A 101 -3.35 23.65 13.82
C LEU A 101 -3.76 24.77 14.79
N ASP A 102 -3.87 24.47 16.08
CA ASP A 102 -4.27 25.45 17.10
C ASP A 102 -3.20 26.55 17.30
N LEU A 103 -1.91 26.18 17.26
CA LEU A 103 -0.82 27.16 17.38
C LEU A 103 -0.59 27.93 16.08
N HIS A 104 -0.90 27.35 14.92
CA HIS A 104 -0.67 28.01 13.63
C HIS A 104 -1.37 29.37 13.56
N ASP A 105 -2.62 29.44 14.03
CA ASP A 105 -3.41 30.67 14.01
C ASP A 105 -2.98 31.68 15.08
N LYS A 106 -2.36 31.22 16.18
CA LYS A 106 -1.98 32.06 17.32
C LYS A 106 -0.57 32.65 17.22
N ILE A 107 0.39 31.84 16.79
CA ILE A 107 1.81 32.18 16.81
C ILE A 107 2.50 32.02 15.45
N GLY A 108 1.73 31.69 14.41
CA GLY A 108 2.21 31.49 13.05
C GLY A 108 2.92 30.14 12.84
N PRO A 109 3.10 29.71 11.57
CA PRO A 109 3.68 28.42 11.23
C PRO A 109 5.12 28.24 11.72
N THR A 110 5.90 29.31 11.73
CA THR A 110 7.32 29.28 12.09
C THR A 110 7.56 28.86 13.53
N LEU A 111 6.68 29.25 14.45
CA LEU A 111 6.77 28.88 15.87
C LEU A 111 5.88 27.68 16.21
N ALA A 112 4.74 27.50 15.52
CA ALA A 112 3.82 26.39 15.74
C ALA A 112 4.45 25.03 15.47
N ILE A 113 5.21 24.90 14.38
CA ILE A 113 5.87 23.65 13.99
C ILE A 113 6.88 23.16 15.05
N PRO A 114 7.90 23.95 15.46
CA PRO A 114 8.86 23.51 16.46
C PRO A 114 8.22 23.30 17.84
N ALA A 115 7.23 24.11 18.22
CA ALA A 115 6.50 23.92 19.47
C ALA A 115 5.73 22.59 19.48
N MET A 116 5.06 22.25 18.38
CA MET A 116 4.40 20.95 18.22
C MET A 116 5.39 19.80 18.34
N PHE A 117 6.54 19.87 17.65
CA PHE A 117 7.59 18.86 17.75
C PHE A 117 8.08 18.68 19.18
N ALA A 118 8.37 19.77 19.89
CA ALA A 118 8.81 19.71 21.27
C ALA A 118 7.78 19.03 22.19
N MET A 119 6.51 19.45 22.13
CA MET A 119 5.47 18.91 23.00
C MET A 119 5.17 17.44 22.71
N THR A 120 5.06 17.07 21.43
CA THR A 120 4.79 15.69 21.01
C THR A 120 5.96 14.76 21.33
N LEU A 121 7.21 15.24 21.20
CA LEU A 121 8.39 14.46 21.57
C LEU A 121 8.48 14.24 23.08
N CYS A 122 8.21 15.27 23.89
CA CYS A 122 8.17 15.14 25.35
C CYS A 122 7.09 14.15 25.81
N LEU A 123 5.87 14.27 25.27
CA LEU A 123 4.76 13.38 25.62
C LEU A 123 4.99 11.96 25.10
N GLY A 124 5.52 11.81 23.88
CA GLY A 124 5.86 10.51 23.30
C GLY A 124 6.96 9.79 24.08
N ALA A 125 8.01 10.52 24.51
CA ALA A 125 9.05 9.97 25.37
C ALA A 125 8.50 9.53 26.73
N PHE A 126 7.59 10.31 27.31
CA PHE A 126 6.93 9.97 28.57
C PHE A 126 6.08 8.70 28.45
N ILE A 127 5.23 8.60 27.42
CA ILE A 127 4.40 7.40 27.16
C ILE A 127 5.30 6.19 26.88
N GLY A 128 6.32 6.35 26.03
CA GLY A 128 7.28 5.28 25.72
C GLY A 128 8.04 4.79 26.95
N PHE A 129 8.43 5.69 27.85
CA PHE A 129 9.03 5.32 29.13
C PHE A 129 8.06 4.52 30.01
N LEU A 130 6.80 4.97 30.13
CA LEU A 130 5.79 4.26 30.91
C LEU A 130 5.53 2.85 30.37
N VAL A 131 5.33 2.70 29.05
CA VAL A 131 5.07 1.41 28.42
C VAL A 131 6.30 0.49 28.43
N GLY A 132 7.51 1.05 28.36
CA GLY A 132 8.74 0.26 28.38
C GLY A 132 9.20 -0.17 29.78
N TYR A 133 8.78 0.56 30.83
CA TYR A 133 9.21 0.32 32.21
C TYR A 133 8.17 -0.43 33.07
N LEU A 134 6.86 -0.17 32.86
CA LEU A 134 5.76 -0.87 33.52
C LEU A 134 5.33 -2.10 32.71
#